data_AF-A0A3B9MWL7-F1
#
_entry.id   AF-A0A3B9MWL7-F1
#
_cell.length_a   1.000
_cell.length_b   1.000
_cell.length_c   1.000
_cell.angle_alpha   90.00
_cell.angle_beta   90.00
_cell.angle_gamma   90.00
#
_symmetry.space_group_name_H-M   'P 1'
#
loop_
_entity.id
_entity.type
_entity.pdbx_description
1 polymer ?
#
loop_
_entity_poly.entity_id
_entity_poly.type
_entity_poly.pdbx_seq_one_letter_code
_entity_poly.pdbx_strand_id
1 'polypeptide(L)'
;MKKLILSLLVFTLLGIFSCTNTTKDKTKNTTENEVELNTCDEFLAQYEEWIDLYLEVINDYFNNPSDEISANRYMELMQEGFEWSTKWEKLVECADDEKYKQRFEEISKEVENKLEGLGL
;
A
#
# COMPACT_ATOMS: atom_id res chain seq x y z
N MET A 1 -17.75 -48.37 27.36
CA MET A 1 -17.26 -48.16 25.98
C MET A 1 -15.90 -47.51 26.06
N LYS A 2 -14.90 -48.13 25.41
CA LYS A 2 -13.63 -47.61 24.87
C LYS A 2 -12.97 -46.44 25.65
N LYS A 3 -11.97 -46.74 26.47
CA LYS A 3 -10.52 -46.72 26.13
C LYS A 3 -9.98 -45.29 25.93
N LEU A 4 -9.21 -44.80 26.91
CA LEU A 4 -7.75 -44.58 26.84
C LEU A 4 -7.40 -43.21 26.21
N ILE A 5 -6.93 -42.25 27.01
CA ILE A 5 -5.50 -41.88 27.13
C ILE A 5 -4.85 -41.68 25.75
N LEU A 6 -4.74 -40.41 25.34
CA LEU A 6 -3.83 -39.92 24.30
C LEU A 6 -3.54 -38.45 24.65
N SER A 7 -2.93 -38.14 25.81
CA SER A 7 -1.48 -38.19 26.03
C SER A 7 -0.70 -37.72 24.80
N LEU A 8 -0.09 -36.54 24.95
CA LEU A 8 1.12 -36.04 24.30
C LEU A 8 1.46 -36.62 22.92
N LEU A 9 1.47 -35.75 21.90
CA LEU A 9 2.51 -35.66 20.86
C LEU A 9 2.00 -34.79 19.70
N VAL A 10 2.13 -33.46 19.78
CA VAL A 10 2.46 -32.62 18.60
C VAL A 10 3.17 -31.34 19.08
N PHE A 11 4.25 -31.51 19.85
CA PHE A 11 5.40 -30.60 19.76
C PHE A 11 6.33 -31.23 18.73
N THR A 12 7.08 -30.40 17.99
CA THR A 12 8.08 -30.72 16.95
C THR A 12 7.59 -30.75 15.51
N LEU A 13 7.34 -29.56 14.95
CA LEU A 13 7.79 -29.23 13.59
C LEU A 13 8.38 -27.80 13.57
N LEU A 14 9.34 -27.55 14.47
CA LEU A 14 10.46 -26.66 14.18
C LEU A 14 11.49 -27.51 13.42
N GLY A 15 11.28 -27.62 12.11
CA GLY A 15 12.16 -28.28 11.15
C GLY A 15 13.05 -27.24 10.49
N ILE A 16 14.27 -27.16 11.01
CA ILE A 16 15.40 -26.34 10.56
C ILE A 16 15.73 -26.71 9.11
N PHE A 17 15.48 -25.82 8.14
CA PHE A 17 16.18 -25.85 6.86
C PHE A 17 17.38 -24.91 6.96
N SER A 18 18.53 -25.51 7.26
CA SER A 18 19.83 -24.88 7.12
C SER A 18 20.10 -24.49 5.66
N CYS A 19 20.80 -23.36 5.54
CA CYS A 19 21.30 -22.70 4.36
C CYS A 19 21.87 -23.64 3.28
N THR A 20 21.48 -23.41 2.03
CA THR A 20 22.32 -23.71 0.87
C THR A 20 22.61 -22.40 0.15
N ASN A 21 23.89 -22.06 0.07
CA ASN A 21 24.42 -20.92 -0.66
C ASN A 21 23.91 -20.89 -2.11
N THR A 22 23.31 -19.78 -2.50
CA THR A 22 23.54 -19.23 -3.84
C THR A 22 24.14 -17.86 -3.66
N THR A 23 25.44 -17.79 -3.93
CA THR A 23 26.17 -16.57 -4.25
C THR A 23 25.39 -15.85 -5.36
N LYS A 24 24.52 -14.91 -5.00
CA LYS A 24 24.01 -13.93 -5.95
C LYS A 24 25.08 -12.86 -6.07
N ASP A 25 25.79 -12.93 -7.18
CA ASP A 25 26.67 -11.91 -7.72
C ASP A 25 26.17 -10.51 -7.38
N LYS A 26 26.90 -9.84 -6.50
CA LYS A 26 26.69 -8.43 -6.15
C LYS A 26 27.49 -7.59 -7.12
N THR A 27 27.19 -7.71 -8.41
CA THR A 27 27.86 -6.92 -9.46
C THR A 27 26.87 -6.55 -10.54
N LYS A 28 26.02 -5.54 -10.24
CA LYS A 28 25.36 -4.58 -11.16
C LYS A 28 24.26 -3.88 -10.36
N ASN A 29 24.58 -2.90 -9.49
CA ASN A 29 23.50 -2.30 -8.68
C ASN A 29 23.76 -0.88 -8.17
N THR A 30 24.19 0.01 -9.05
CA THR A 30 24.27 1.45 -8.70
C THR A 30 23.36 2.28 -9.58
N THR A 31 23.24 1.96 -10.88
CA THR A 31 22.40 2.75 -11.80
C THR A 31 20.93 2.28 -11.84
N GLU A 32 20.63 0.99 -11.64
CA GLU A 32 19.24 0.50 -11.55
C GLU A 32 18.57 0.96 -10.25
N ASN A 33 19.20 0.72 -9.09
CA ASN A 33 18.72 1.24 -7.79
C ASN A 33 18.47 2.76 -7.77
N GLU A 34 19.32 3.58 -8.40
CA GLU A 34 19.14 5.05 -8.38
C GLU A 34 17.95 5.49 -9.26
N VAL A 35 17.69 4.80 -10.37
CA VAL A 35 16.52 5.02 -11.22
C VAL A 35 15.24 4.53 -10.53
N GLU A 36 15.31 3.37 -9.87
CA GLU A 36 14.20 2.79 -9.11
C GLU A 36 13.80 3.66 -7.90
N LEU A 37 14.76 4.14 -7.12
CA LEU A 37 14.51 5.07 -6.01
C LEU A 37 13.81 6.36 -6.49
N ASN A 38 14.23 6.89 -7.63
CA ASN A 38 13.59 8.07 -8.23
C ASN A 38 12.13 7.77 -8.60
N THR A 39 11.83 6.60 -9.18
CA THR A 39 10.44 6.23 -9.49
C THR A 39 9.54 6.05 -8.27
N CYS A 40 10.08 5.60 -7.13
CA CYS A 40 9.33 5.48 -5.89
C CYS A 40 8.99 6.86 -5.29
N ASP A 41 9.97 7.77 -5.25
CA ASP A 41 9.76 9.13 -4.74
C ASP A 41 8.79 9.91 -5.65
N GLU A 42 8.91 9.79 -6.97
CA GLU A 42 7.98 10.40 -7.94
C GLU A 42 6.56 9.84 -7.79
N PHE A 43 6.41 8.53 -7.62
CA PHE A 43 5.10 7.91 -7.40
C PHE A 43 4.42 8.47 -6.15
N LEU A 44 5.13 8.50 -5.01
CA LEU A 44 4.55 8.98 -3.76
C LEU A 44 4.17 10.46 -3.83
N ALA A 45 4.99 11.29 -4.48
CA ALA A 45 4.68 12.70 -4.67
C ALA A 45 3.38 12.89 -5.49
N GLN A 46 3.23 12.18 -6.60
CA GLN A 46 2.01 12.26 -7.42
C GLN A 46 0.79 11.67 -6.71
N TYR A 47 0.98 10.60 -5.94
CA TYR A 47 -0.08 9.99 -5.14
C TYR A 47 -0.57 10.95 -4.05
N GLU A 48 0.35 11.65 -3.36
CA GLU A 48 0.02 12.64 -2.34
C GLU A 48 -0.75 13.83 -2.93
N GLU A 49 -0.31 14.38 -4.08
CA GLU A 49 -1.05 15.43 -4.79
C GLU A 49 -2.45 14.98 -5.21
N TRP A 50 -2.58 13.74 -5.68
CA TRP A 50 -3.87 13.17 -6.04
C TRP A 50 -4.80 13.01 -4.83
N ILE A 51 -4.24 12.58 -3.69
CA ILE A 51 -4.98 12.45 -2.42
C ILE A 51 -5.53 13.80 -1.97
N ASP A 52 -4.74 14.87 -2.05
CA ASP A 52 -5.22 16.22 -1.69
C ASP A 52 -6.41 16.65 -2.56
N LEU A 53 -6.34 16.39 -3.87
CA LEU A 53 -7.45 16.66 -4.79
C LEU A 53 -8.68 15.79 -4.49
N TYR A 54 -8.48 14.51 -4.18
CA TYR A 54 -9.56 13.61 -3.78
C TYR A 54 -10.29 14.10 -2.54
N LEU A 55 -9.55 14.56 -1.53
CA LEU A 55 -10.10 15.07 -0.28
C LEU A 55 -10.83 16.41 -0.45
N GLU A 56 -10.37 17.27 -1.35
CA GLU A 56 -11.09 18.49 -1.72
C GLU A 56 -12.43 18.14 -2.39
N VAL A 57 -12.41 17.27 -3.39
CA VAL A 57 -13.60 16.91 -4.17
C VAL A 57 -14.61 16.13 -3.34
N ILE A 58 -14.17 15.23 -2.44
CA ILE A 58 -15.09 14.51 -1.56
C ILE A 58 -15.78 15.46 -0.59
N ASN A 59 -15.04 16.43 -0.02
CA ASN A 59 -15.64 17.47 0.82
C ASN A 59 -16.71 18.25 0.04
N ASP A 60 -16.41 18.68 -1.18
CA ASP A 60 -17.36 19.43 -2.01
C ASP A 60 -18.60 18.60 -2.37
N TYR A 61 -18.41 17.34 -2.77
CA TYR A 61 -19.50 16.42 -3.06
C TYR A 61 -20.40 16.18 -1.84
N PHE A 62 -19.84 15.95 -0.65
CA PHE A 62 -20.66 15.71 0.54
C PHE A 62 -21.36 16.98 1.04
N ASN A 63 -20.78 18.17 0.84
CA ASN A 63 -21.43 19.44 1.16
C ASN A 63 -22.55 19.80 0.17
N ASN A 64 -22.44 19.41 -1.11
CA ASN A 64 -23.48 19.59 -2.12
C ASN A 64 -23.54 18.43 -3.13
N PRO A 65 -24.19 17.31 -2.79
CA PRO A 65 -24.21 16.13 -3.67
C PRO A 65 -25.07 16.32 -4.93
N SER A 66 -25.82 17.42 -5.02
CA SER A 66 -26.58 17.79 -6.21
C SER A 66 -25.79 18.62 -7.22
N ASP A 67 -24.57 19.03 -6.86
CA ASP A 67 -23.66 19.67 -7.81
C ASP A 67 -23.12 18.64 -8.80
N GLU A 68 -23.52 18.75 -10.06
CA GLU A 68 -23.13 17.81 -11.11
C GLU A 68 -21.61 17.82 -11.35
N ILE A 69 -20.91 18.94 -11.11
CA ILE A 69 -19.47 19.04 -11.35
C ILE A 69 -18.73 18.25 -10.28
N SER A 70 -19.01 18.50 -9.00
CA SER A 70 -18.40 17.77 -7.88
C SER A 70 -18.74 16.28 -7.93
N ALA A 71 -19.98 15.92 -8.29
CA ALA A 71 -20.39 14.52 -8.43
C ALA A 71 -19.64 13.79 -9.56
N ASN A 72 -19.52 14.40 -10.74
CA ASN A 72 -18.76 13.81 -11.85
C ASN A 72 -17.29 13.69 -11.50
N ARG A 73 -16.69 14.74 -10.90
CA ARG A 73 -15.28 14.72 -10.50
C ARG A 73 -15.00 13.67 -9.44
N TYR A 74 -15.91 13.48 -8.49
CA TYR A 74 -15.80 12.41 -7.50
C TYR A 74 -15.79 11.04 -8.16
N MET A 75 -16.66 10.78 -9.15
CA MET A 75 -16.67 9.51 -9.87
C MET A 75 -15.38 9.28 -10.68
N GLU A 76 -14.84 10.32 -11.32
CA GLU A 76 -13.56 10.25 -12.03
C GLU A 76 -12.41 9.87 -11.08
N LEU A 77 -12.30 10.58 -9.95
CA LEU A 77 -11.24 10.31 -8.97
C LEU A 77 -11.41 8.93 -8.33
N MET A 78 -12.63 8.49 -8.03
CA MET A 78 -12.87 7.11 -7.58
C MET A 78 -12.34 6.07 -8.57
N GLN A 79 -12.48 6.33 -9.88
CA GLN A 79 -11.93 5.45 -10.90
C GLN A 79 -10.39 5.50 -10.93
N GLU A 80 -9.80 6.69 -10.87
CA GLU A 80 -8.34 6.87 -10.78
C GLU A 80 -7.74 6.19 -9.53
N GLY A 81 -8.47 6.15 -8.41
CA GLY A 81 -8.06 5.47 -7.18
C GLY A 81 -7.72 3.99 -7.38
N PHE A 82 -8.47 3.28 -8.23
CA PHE A 82 -8.14 1.89 -8.58
C PHE A 82 -6.83 1.77 -9.37
N GLU A 83 -6.51 2.78 -10.18
CA GLU A 83 -5.25 2.81 -10.93
C GLU A 83 -4.05 3.00 -10.00
N TRP A 84 -4.19 3.82 -8.95
CA TRP A 84 -3.13 4.02 -7.95
C TRP A 84 -2.76 2.73 -7.22
N SER A 85 -3.76 1.95 -6.78
CA SER A 85 -3.51 0.62 -6.20
C SER A 85 -2.76 -0.29 -7.18
N THR A 86 -3.17 -0.30 -8.45
CA THR A 86 -2.53 -1.12 -9.48
C THR A 86 -1.10 -0.67 -9.79
N LYS A 87 -0.83 0.65 -9.74
CA LYS A 87 0.51 1.21 -9.93
C LYS A 87 1.43 0.85 -8.76
N TRP A 88 0.92 0.94 -7.53
CA TRP A 88 1.66 0.55 -6.33
C TRP A 88 2.07 -0.92 -6.36
N GLU A 89 1.16 -1.83 -6.72
CA GLU A 89 1.46 -3.27 -6.85
C GLU A 89 2.57 -3.58 -7.88
N LYS A 90 2.73 -2.74 -8.91
CA LYS A 90 3.79 -2.89 -9.92
C LYS A 90 5.15 -2.38 -9.43
N LEU A 91 5.15 -1.53 -8.41
CA LEU A 91 6.33 -0.94 -7.78
C LEU A 91 6.75 -1.77 -6.57
N VAL A 92 6.96 -3.07 -6.78
CA VAL A 92 7.26 -4.06 -5.71
C VAL A 92 8.45 -3.63 -4.86
N GLU A 93 9.48 -3.07 -5.47
CA GLU A 93 10.68 -2.59 -4.78
C GLU A 93 10.40 -1.42 -3.84
N CYS A 94 9.44 -0.55 -4.19
CA CYS A 94 8.98 0.52 -3.30
C CYS A 94 8.15 -0.06 -2.15
N ALA A 95 7.32 -1.06 -2.41
CA ALA A 95 6.49 -1.69 -1.37
C ALA A 95 7.30 -2.52 -0.36
N ASP A 96 8.44 -3.08 -0.80
CA ASP A 96 9.35 -3.87 0.04
C ASP A 96 10.36 -3.00 0.81
N ASP A 97 10.56 -1.74 0.41
CA ASP A 97 11.38 -0.78 1.14
C ASP A 97 10.60 -0.08 2.25
N GLU A 98 11.11 -0.19 3.48
CA GLU A 98 10.43 0.27 4.69
C GLU A 98 10.15 1.78 4.69
N LYS A 99 11.00 2.61 4.07
CA LYS A 99 10.78 4.07 3.97
C LYS A 99 9.51 4.37 3.18
N TYR A 100 9.40 3.79 2.00
CA TYR A 100 8.30 4.06 1.08
C TYR A 100 6.99 3.45 1.57
N LYS A 101 7.06 2.23 2.14
CA LYS A 101 5.92 1.62 2.81
C LYS A 101 5.39 2.46 3.96
N GLN A 102 6.25 2.95 4.86
CA GLN A 102 5.83 3.82 5.97
C GLN A 102 5.18 5.09 5.46
N ARG A 103 5.75 5.74 4.43
CA ARG A 103 5.16 6.96 3.88
C ARG A 103 3.79 6.70 3.25
N PHE A 104 3.62 5.58 2.55
CA PHE A 104 2.32 5.20 1.98
C PHE A 104 1.27 4.93 3.08
N GLU A 105 1.65 4.27 4.17
CA GLU A 105 0.79 4.06 5.35
C GLU A 105 0.43 5.37 6.06
N GLU A 106 1.37 6.32 6.18
CA GLU A 106 1.11 7.66 6.73
C GLU A 106 0.07 8.41 5.90
N ILE A 107 0.24 8.47 4.58
CA ILE A 107 -0.73 9.11 3.68
C ILE A 107 -2.11 8.46 3.84
N SER A 108 -2.17 7.13 3.87
CA SER A 108 -3.42 6.40 4.04
C SER A 108 -4.12 6.77 5.36
N LYS A 109 -3.35 6.89 6.45
CA LYS A 109 -3.89 7.31 7.75
C LYS A 109 -4.33 8.77 7.76
N GLU A 110 -3.63 9.66 7.07
CA GLU A 110 -4.05 11.06 6.92
C GLU A 110 -5.39 11.16 6.17
N VAL A 111 -5.58 10.34 5.14
CA VAL A 111 -6.87 10.22 4.43
C VAL A 111 -7.96 9.75 5.38
N GLU A 112 -7.75 8.64 6.09
CA GLU A 112 -8.72 8.12 7.08
C GLU A 112 -9.14 9.20 8.08
N ASN A 113 -8.18 9.90 8.70
CA ASN A 113 -8.48 10.96 9.67
C ASN A 113 -9.29 12.11 9.06
N LYS A 114 -8.98 12.50 7.81
CA LYS A 114 -9.71 13.58 7.13
C LYS A 114 -11.14 13.14 6.77
N LEU A 115 -11.32 11.91 6.33
CA LEU A 115 -12.65 11.33 6.06
C LEU A 115 -13.50 11.25 7.34
N GLU A 116 -12.92 10.76 8.44
CA GLU A 116 -13.59 10.76 9.75
C GLU A 116 -13.99 12.18 10.18
N GLY A 117 -13.13 13.17 9.92
CA GLY A 117 -13.41 14.59 10.18
C GLY A 117 -14.57 15.16 9.37
N LEU A 118 -14.86 14.58 8.20
CA LEU A 118 -16.03 14.88 7.38
C LEU A 118 -17.28 14.07 7.80
N GLY A 119 -17.14 13.17 8.78
CA GLY A 119 -18.21 12.30 9.26
C GLY A 119 -18.45 11.08 8.36
N LEU A 120 -17.42 10.65 7.61
CA LEU A 120 -17.43 9.50 6.70
C LEU A 120 -16.74 8.29 7.34
#